data_AF-A0A952NY55-F1
#
_entry.id   AF-A0A952NY55-F1
#
_cell.length_a   1.000
_cell.length_b   1.000
_cell.length_c   1.000
_cell.angle_alpha   90.00
_cell.angle_beta   90.00
_cell.angle_gamma   90.00
#
_symmetry.space_group_name_H-M   'P 1'
#
loop_
_entity.id
_entity.type
_entity.pdbx_description
1 polymer ?
#
loop_
_entity_poly.entity_id
_entity_poly.type
_entity_poly.pdbx_seq_one_letter_code
_entity_poly.pdbx_strand_id
1 'polypeptide(L)'
;MSIKLFNDMLNENLSYDLLKPEIEEKSYLWKNIEHKEDWTGDLIVPFQAGRASSVKAGGLVAIADITSQKLVRGSIADSSRPEINMALVFHHKDIFNHEGKVKAKSFLGTFLPEQISDATDFFAKTLNHTFLNAKHLDKVADVTNLASSKIGVNRPERFELDMKVILDPTGANVTGWVKEININTGELLIVTAKGGSTGATLTGVAVGELIYQEGFATSSVSNLKDILLPVAAGGASTVYGQTKTASPYTQALAIDGSGMSTSNIFEKIFDAYSKYRQLAKVGAGELWCSFKHLGTMMKKLEQDKGAYKMVPGSMKVSQYGFTTIEIFGPGGSLKVVAMQEMDNDFMTFVSMDAMKIHSNGGIRKHKDPNGNAFYTVRDENDNYKYVVDLMYEGTIVVSKPYKCAIIYGITY
;
A
#
# COMPACT_ATOMS: atom_id res chain seq x y z
N MET A 1 38.39 -23.68 14.09
CA MET A 1 37.48 -22.83 13.29
C MET A 1 36.33 -23.73 12.91
N SER A 2 35.19 -23.68 13.62
CA SER A 2 34.08 -24.59 13.31
C SER A 2 33.52 -24.24 11.94
N ILE A 3 33.24 -25.26 11.13
CA ILE A 3 32.50 -25.11 9.89
C ILE A 3 31.10 -24.62 10.32
N LYS A 4 30.80 -23.34 10.13
CA LYS A 4 29.45 -22.83 10.29
C LYS A 4 28.59 -23.51 9.22
N LEU A 5 27.53 -24.19 9.63
CA LEU A 5 26.60 -24.78 8.67
C LEU A 5 25.87 -23.63 7.95
N PHE A 6 25.42 -23.85 6.72
CA PHE A 6 24.70 -22.84 5.94
C PHE A 6 23.49 -22.25 6.72
N ASN A 7 22.85 -23.09 7.54
CA ASN A 7 21.79 -22.69 8.48
C ASN A 7 22.26 -21.62 9.48
N ASP A 8 23.47 -21.75 10.02
CA ASP A 8 24.05 -20.79 10.97
C ASP A 8 24.35 -19.46 10.26
N MET A 9 24.82 -19.52 9.01
CA MET A 9 25.11 -18.31 8.21
C MET A 9 23.84 -17.55 7.82
N LEU A 10 22.75 -18.22 7.43
CA LEU A 10 21.47 -17.58 7.11
C LEU A 10 20.77 -16.99 8.34
N ASN A 11 20.85 -17.67 9.49
CA ASN A 11 20.22 -17.19 10.72
C ASN A 11 20.99 -16.04 11.36
N GLU A 12 22.32 -16.05 11.33
CA GLU A 12 23.15 -14.95 11.85
C GLU A 12 23.14 -13.70 10.95
N ASN A 13 23.02 -13.86 9.63
CA ASN A 13 23.26 -12.75 8.68
C ASN A 13 22.03 -12.27 7.89
N LEU A 14 20.98 -13.08 7.80
CA LEU A 14 19.69 -12.72 7.19
C LEU A 14 18.63 -12.67 8.30
N SER A 15 19.00 -12.13 9.46
CA SER A 15 18.12 -12.07 10.62
C SER A 15 16.96 -11.13 10.34
N TYR A 16 15.78 -11.54 10.81
CA TYR A 16 14.56 -10.73 10.79
C TYR A 16 14.80 -9.31 11.34
N ASP A 17 15.72 -9.19 12.30
CA ASP A 17 16.13 -7.95 12.95
C ASP A 17 16.80 -6.94 12.01
N LEU A 18 17.26 -7.33 10.82
CA LEU A 18 17.79 -6.41 9.80
C LEU A 18 16.73 -6.01 8.77
N LEU A 19 15.86 -6.94 8.37
CA LEU A 19 14.82 -6.72 7.36
C LEU A 19 13.70 -5.81 7.86
N LYS A 20 13.28 -5.97 9.12
CA LYS A 20 12.18 -5.19 9.68
C LYS A 20 12.52 -3.69 9.78
N PRO A 21 13.67 -3.27 10.36
CA PRO A 21 14.03 -1.86 10.40
C PRO A 21 14.18 -1.26 9.00
N GLU A 22 14.66 -2.05 8.04
CA GLU A 22 14.81 -1.59 6.67
C GLU A 22 13.45 -1.27 6.02
N ILE A 23 12.43 -2.13 6.21
CA ILE A 23 11.06 -1.87 5.72
C ILE A 23 10.44 -0.66 6.45
N GLU A 24 10.65 -0.55 7.76
CA GLU A 24 10.14 0.55 8.58
C GLU A 24 10.75 1.90 8.20
N GLU A 25 12.05 1.95 7.89
CA GLU A 25 12.71 3.18 7.44
C GLU A 25 12.30 3.58 6.03
N LYS A 26 12.07 2.58 5.17
CA LYS A 26 11.79 2.79 3.74
C LYS A 26 10.37 3.27 3.47
N SER A 27 9.38 2.82 4.25
CA SER A 27 7.99 3.21 4.03
C SER A 27 7.48 4.28 5.00
N TYR A 28 6.83 5.31 4.45
CA TYR A 28 6.15 6.33 5.26
C TYR A 28 5.03 5.74 6.14
N LEU A 29 4.29 4.75 5.63
CA LEU A 29 3.22 4.11 6.38
C LEU A 29 3.77 3.37 7.60
N TRP A 30 4.77 2.52 7.37
CA TRP A 30 5.38 1.71 8.42
C TRP A 30 6.10 2.54 9.48
N LYS A 31 6.62 3.71 9.09
CA LYS A 31 7.29 4.63 10.01
C LYS A 31 6.34 5.40 10.94
N ASN A 32 5.15 5.76 10.44
CA ASN A 32 4.30 6.76 11.11
C ASN A 32 2.98 6.21 11.66
N ILE A 33 2.53 5.02 11.21
CA ILE A 33 1.32 4.38 11.72
C ILE A 33 1.69 3.45 12.89
N GLU A 34 0.82 3.37 13.90
CA GLU A 34 1.00 2.44 15.02
C GLU A 34 0.84 0.99 14.55
N HIS A 35 1.83 0.14 14.86
CA HIS A 35 1.81 -1.29 14.55
C HIS A 35 1.39 -2.09 15.78
N LYS A 36 0.46 -3.02 15.56
CA LYS A 36 -0.04 -3.95 16.56
C LYS A 36 0.19 -5.36 16.08
N GLU A 37 1.11 -6.07 16.74
CA GLU A 37 1.55 -7.41 16.38
C GLU A 37 0.84 -8.51 17.18
N ASP A 38 -0.17 -8.14 17.97
CA ASP A 38 -0.91 -8.98 18.90
C ASP A 38 -2.23 -9.54 18.31
N TRP A 39 -2.39 -9.52 16.99
CA TRP A 39 -3.62 -10.00 16.36
C TRP A 39 -3.74 -11.52 16.48
N THR A 40 -4.66 -11.96 17.34
CA THR A 40 -5.08 -13.36 17.50
C THR A 40 -6.61 -13.47 17.45
N GLY A 41 -7.13 -14.41 16.65
CA GLY A 41 -8.58 -14.58 16.45
C GLY A 41 -9.25 -13.44 15.68
N ASP A 42 -10.56 -13.29 15.82
CA ASP A 42 -11.30 -12.24 15.10
C ASP A 42 -10.92 -10.84 15.60
N LEU A 43 -10.53 -9.96 14.68
CA LEU A 43 -10.20 -8.58 15.02
C LEU A 43 -11.46 -7.75 15.14
N ILE A 44 -11.80 -7.35 16.36
CA ILE A 44 -12.95 -6.47 16.63
C ILE A 44 -12.52 -5.01 16.42
N VAL A 45 -13.21 -4.31 15.52
CA VAL A 45 -13.01 -2.88 15.27
C VAL A 45 -14.20 -2.09 15.85
N PRO A 46 -14.03 -1.40 16.98
CA PRO A 46 -15.12 -0.67 17.62
C PRO A 46 -15.32 0.70 16.95
N PHE A 47 -16.54 0.94 16.47
CA PHE A 47 -17.01 2.25 16.03
C PHE A 47 -17.94 2.87 17.07
N GLN A 48 -17.81 4.17 17.26
CA GLN A 48 -18.83 4.93 17.97
C GLN A 48 -20.04 5.10 17.04
N ALA A 49 -21.27 5.01 17.56
CA ALA A 49 -22.47 5.35 16.78
C ALA A 49 -23.30 6.43 17.46
N GLY A 50 -23.35 6.43 18.80
CA GLY A 50 -24.00 7.45 19.62
C GLY A 50 -23.13 7.86 20.79
N ARG A 51 -23.31 9.09 21.27
CA ARG A 51 -22.73 9.57 22.53
C ARG A 51 -23.65 9.19 23.69
N ALA A 52 -23.08 8.85 24.84
CA ALA A 52 -23.83 8.63 26.07
C ALA A 52 -24.16 9.97 26.75
N SER A 53 -24.82 10.89 26.05
CA SER A 53 -25.14 12.18 26.63
C SER A 53 -26.28 12.87 25.91
N SER A 54 -27.03 13.64 26.69
CA SER A 54 -28.07 14.55 26.23
C SER A 54 -27.88 15.86 26.98
N VAL A 55 -28.14 16.99 26.31
CA VAL A 55 -27.95 18.33 26.89
C VAL A 55 -29.25 19.11 26.74
N LYS A 56 -29.72 19.72 27.83
CA LYS A 56 -30.90 20.57 27.86
C LYS A 56 -30.55 21.91 28.51
N ALA A 57 -30.98 23.01 27.91
CA ALA A 57 -30.88 24.33 28.50
C ALA A 57 -32.05 24.57 29.46
N GLY A 58 -31.79 25.19 30.61
CA GLY A 58 -32.85 25.61 31.55
C GLY A 58 -33.47 24.50 32.40
N GLY A 59 -32.81 23.34 32.54
CA GLY A 59 -33.26 22.27 33.45
C GLY A 59 -32.51 20.95 33.26
N LEU A 60 -32.87 19.95 34.05
CA LEU A 60 -32.33 18.59 33.92
C LEU A 60 -32.96 17.86 32.72
N VAL A 61 -32.16 17.02 32.06
CA VAL A 61 -32.62 16.11 31.02
C VAL A 61 -33.44 15.00 31.67
N ALA A 62 -34.62 14.69 31.11
CA ALA A 62 -35.43 13.59 31.60
C ALA A 62 -34.69 12.26 31.36
N ILE A 63 -34.82 11.30 32.29
CA ILE A 63 -34.08 10.03 32.19
C ILE A 63 -34.42 9.24 30.91
N ALA A 64 -35.65 9.39 30.41
CA ALA A 64 -36.08 8.78 29.16
C ALA A 64 -35.35 9.33 27.92
N ASP A 65 -34.81 10.56 28.00
CA ASP A 65 -34.09 11.22 26.92
C ASP A 65 -32.57 11.02 27.01
N ILE A 66 -32.08 10.29 28.03
CA ILE A 66 -30.67 9.98 28.21
C ILE A 66 -30.38 8.63 27.55
N THR A 67 -29.74 8.65 26.39
CA THR A 67 -29.31 7.43 25.71
C THR A 67 -27.95 6.96 26.20
N SER A 68 -27.78 5.64 26.35
CA SER A 68 -26.47 5.02 26.59
C SER A 68 -25.57 5.08 25.34
N GLN A 69 -24.28 4.81 25.52
CA GLN A 69 -23.33 4.80 24.40
C GLN A 69 -23.68 3.66 23.44
N LYS A 70 -24.07 3.99 22.21
CA LYS A 70 -24.22 2.99 21.16
C LYS A 70 -22.86 2.75 20.50
N LEU A 71 -22.32 1.55 20.69
CA LEU A 71 -21.14 1.05 20.00
C LEU A 71 -21.58 0.15 18.86
N VAL A 72 -20.99 0.35 17.69
CA VAL A 72 -21.15 -0.52 16.51
C VAL A 72 -19.84 -1.28 16.35
N ARG A 73 -19.90 -2.61 16.33
CA ARG A 73 -18.70 -3.46 16.28
C ARG A 73 -18.56 -4.01 14.87
N GLY A 74 -17.55 -3.54 14.15
CA GLY A 74 -17.06 -4.24 12.98
C GLY A 74 -16.16 -5.40 13.38
N SER A 75 -15.99 -6.35 12.48
CA SER A 75 -15.01 -7.43 12.66
C SER A 75 -14.30 -7.77 11.35
N ILE A 76 -13.06 -8.22 11.49
CA ILE A 76 -12.33 -8.93 10.45
C ILE A 76 -12.14 -10.36 10.96
N ALA A 77 -12.71 -11.33 10.26
CA ALA A 77 -12.64 -12.72 10.68
C ALA A 77 -11.20 -13.24 10.52
N ASP A 78 -10.73 -14.06 11.46
CA ASP A 78 -9.37 -14.63 11.40
C ASP A 78 -9.18 -15.51 10.16
N SER A 79 -10.24 -16.22 9.74
CA SER A 79 -10.24 -17.00 8.49
C SER A 79 -10.07 -16.16 7.22
N SER A 80 -10.27 -14.85 7.32
CA SER A 80 -10.05 -13.86 6.25
C SER A 80 -8.78 -13.04 6.48
N ARG A 81 -7.92 -13.42 7.43
CA ARG A 81 -6.67 -12.71 7.69
C ARG A 81 -5.81 -12.71 6.42
N PRO A 82 -5.46 -11.53 5.90
CA PRO A 82 -4.65 -11.48 4.69
C PRO A 82 -3.24 -11.96 4.97
N GLU A 83 -2.73 -12.81 4.08
CA GLU A 83 -1.38 -13.34 4.11
C GLU A 83 -0.68 -12.94 2.82
N ILE A 84 0.53 -12.40 2.95
CA ILE A 84 1.39 -12.02 1.83
C ILE A 84 2.74 -12.67 2.05
N ASN A 85 3.14 -13.49 1.10
CA ASN A 85 4.37 -14.25 1.13
C ASN A 85 5.34 -13.76 0.06
N MET A 86 6.63 -13.77 0.41
CA MET A 86 7.73 -13.52 -0.50
C MET A 86 8.74 -14.65 -0.39
N ALA A 87 9.23 -15.16 -1.52
CA ALA A 87 10.24 -16.21 -1.55
C ALA A 87 11.55 -15.69 -2.16
N LEU A 88 12.67 -16.08 -1.58
CA LEU A 88 14.03 -15.81 -2.05
C LEU A 88 14.75 -17.11 -2.34
N VAL A 89 15.31 -17.26 -3.54
CA VAL A 89 16.06 -18.45 -3.97
C VAL A 89 17.56 -18.17 -3.96
N PHE A 90 18.31 -19.04 -3.31
CA PHE A 90 19.78 -19.05 -3.30
C PHE A 90 20.29 -20.33 -3.96
N HIS A 91 21.23 -20.19 -4.90
CA HIS A 91 21.81 -21.33 -5.59
C HIS A 91 23.00 -21.89 -4.80
N HIS A 92 23.08 -23.22 -4.67
CA HIS A 92 24.17 -23.87 -3.95
C HIS A 92 25.52 -23.69 -4.65
N LYS A 93 25.55 -23.56 -5.97
CA LYS A 93 26.76 -23.32 -6.75
C LYS A 93 27.43 -21.98 -6.40
N ASP A 94 26.65 -20.95 -6.08
CA ASP A 94 27.18 -19.65 -5.61
C ASP A 94 27.94 -19.81 -4.30
N ILE A 95 27.51 -20.73 -3.44
CA ILE A 95 28.18 -21.06 -2.17
C ILE A 95 29.49 -21.82 -2.44
N PHE A 96 29.47 -22.77 -3.41
CA PHE A 96 30.63 -23.59 -3.77
C PHE A 96 31.75 -22.81 -4.46
N ASN A 97 31.40 -21.88 -5.34
CA ASN A 97 32.35 -21.02 -6.04
C ASN A 97 33.12 -20.08 -5.09
N HIS A 98 32.74 -20.02 -3.81
CA HIS A 98 33.40 -19.27 -2.75
C HIS A 98 34.22 -20.15 -1.77
N GLU A 99 34.64 -21.35 -2.21
CA GLU A 99 35.64 -22.25 -1.58
C GLU A 99 35.47 -22.48 -0.07
N GLY A 100 34.24 -22.52 0.46
CA GLY A 100 33.98 -22.72 1.89
C GLY A 100 34.61 -21.64 2.81
N LYS A 101 35.19 -20.59 2.23
CA LYS A 101 35.73 -19.40 2.87
C LYS A 101 34.90 -18.22 2.40
N VAL A 102 33.62 -18.29 2.72
CA VAL A 102 32.76 -17.13 2.80
C VAL A 102 33.38 -16.22 3.87
N LYS A 103 34.32 -15.34 3.49
CA LYS A 103 34.67 -14.21 4.33
C LYS A 103 33.36 -13.46 4.44
N ALA A 104 32.75 -13.47 5.62
CA ALA A 104 31.47 -12.83 5.89
C ALA A 104 31.37 -11.48 5.17
N LYS A 105 32.45 -10.69 5.20
CA LYS A 105 32.59 -9.38 4.55
C LYS A 105 32.42 -9.30 3.02
N SER A 106 32.74 -10.35 2.24
CA SER A 106 32.58 -10.34 0.77
C SER A 106 31.22 -10.87 0.32
N PHE A 107 30.65 -11.80 1.09
CA PHE A 107 29.31 -12.33 0.87
C PHE A 107 28.24 -11.35 1.35
N LEU A 108 28.48 -10.68 2.49
CA LEU A 108 27.70 -9.56 3.04
C LEU A 108 28.01 -8.20 2.39
N GLY A 109 29.02 -8.10 1.52
CA GLY A 109 29.52 -6.81 1.05
C GLY A 109 29.02 -6.41 -0.34
N THR A 110 28.80 -7.38 -1.23
CA THR A 110 28.71 -7.07 -2.67
C THR A 110 27.53 -7.70 -3.40
N PHE A 111 26.97 -8.83 -2.94
CA PHE A 111 25.93 -9.55 -3.71
C PHE A 111 24.63 -9.76 -2.93
N LEU A 112 24.70 -10.23 -1.69
CA LEU A 112 23.50 -10.47 -0.89
C LEU A 112 22.77 -9.21 -0.44
N PRO A 113 23.44 -8.12 0.02
CA PRO A 113 22.71 -6.93 0.48
C PRO A 113 21.89 -6.28 -0.62
N GLU A 114 22.37 -6.29 -1.86
CA GLU A 114 21.65 -5.69 -3.00
C GLU A 114 20.41 -6.53 -3.33
N GLN A 115 20.56 -7.84 -3.50
CA GLN A 115 19.41 -8.74 -3.75
C GLN A 115 18.39 -8.74 -2.61
N ILE A 116 18.84 -8.66 -1.36
CA ILE A 116 17.98 -8.59 -0.18
C ILE A 116 17.30 -7.22 -0.09
N SER A 117 18.03 -6.12 -0.34
CA SER A 117 17.47 -4.77 -0.35
C SER A 117 16.42 -4.63 -1.45
N ASP A 118 16.71 -5.10 -2.68
CA ASP A 118 15.79 -5.04 -3.81
C ASP A 118 14.53 -5.85 -3.54
N ALA A 119 14.69 -7.04 -2.96
CA ALA A 119 13.58 -7.87 -2.53
C ALA A 119 12.72 -7.20 -1.45
N THR A 120 13.38 -6.61 -0.46
CA THR A 120 12.73 -5.89 0.65
C THR A 120 11.99 -4.66 0.13
N ASP A 121 12.54 -3.95 -0.85
CA ASP A 121 11.93 -2.82 -1.53
C ASP A 121 10.68 -3.25 -2.30
N PHE A 122 10.78 -4.33 -3.08
CA PHE A 122 9.64 -4.88 -3.81
C PHE A 122 8.51 -5.30 -2.85
N PHE A 123 8.86 -5.96 -1.75
CA PHE A 123 7.89 -6.38 -0.73
C PHE A 123 7.21 -5.18 -0.05
N ALA A 124 8.00 -4.19 0.36
CA ALA A 124 7.49 -2.96 0.98
C ALA A 124 6.58 -2.18 0.01
N LYS A 125 6.98 -2.02 -1.25
CA LYS A 125 6.17 -1.38 -2.30
C LYS A 125 4.84 -2.11 -2.51
N THR A 126 4.87 -3.44 -2.58
CA THR A 126 3.66 -4.27 -2.76
C THR A 126 2.70 -4.10 -1.57
N LEU A 127 3.22 -4.16 -0.34
CA LEU A 127 2.43 -3.94 0.88
C LEU A 127 1.84 -2.52 0.93
N ASN A 128 2.66 -1.49 0.70
CA ASN A 128 2.23 -0.10 0.69
C ASN A 128 1.14 0.15 -0.35
N HIS A 129 1.36 -0.33 -1.59
CA HIS A 129 0.40 -0.20 -2.68
C HIS A 129 -0.95 -0.83 -2.31
N THR A 130 -0.90 -2.04 -1.76
CA THR A 130 -2.12 -2.76 -1.35
C THR A 130 -2.84 -2.04 -0.22
N PHE A 131 -2.12 -1.46 0.74
CA PHE A 131 -2.72 -0.72 1.86
C PHE A 131 -3.26 0.65 1.46
N LEU A 132 -2.64 1.34 0.50
CA LEU A 132 -3.02 2.69 0.10
C LEU A 132 -4.14 2.69 -0.94
N ASN A 133 -4.00 1.87 -1.99
CA ASN A 133 -4.76 2.05 -3.22
C ASN A 133 -5.80 0.97 -3.43
N ALA A 134 -5.38 -0.25 -3.74
CA ALA A 134 -6.28 -1.31 -4.17
C ALA A 134 -5.58 -2.66 -4.17
N LYS A 135 -6.37 -3.73 -4.37
CA LYS A 135 -5.88 -5.10 -4.54
C LYS A 135 -5.27 -5.37 -5.93
N HIS A 136 -5.60 -4.55 -6.93
CA HIS A 136 -5.02 -4.63 -8.27
C HIS A 136 -3.81 -3.70 -8.37
N LEU A 137 -2.84 -4.05 -9.21
CA LEU A 137 -1.63 -3.25 -9.46
C LEU A 137 -1.95 -2.00 -10.28
N ASP A 138 -2.71 -2.17 -11.36
CA ASP A 138 -3.16 -1.09 -12.23
C ASP A 138 -4.39 -1.54 -13.04
N LYS A 139 -4.91 -0.63 -13.86
CA LYS A 139 -5.93 -0.90 -14.86
C LYS A 139 -5.32 -0.85 -16.25
N VAL A 140 -5.89 -1.62 -17.16
CA VAL A 140 -5.55 -1.54 -18.59
C VAL A 140 -5.93 -0.14 -19.09
N ALA A 141 -4.93 0.61 -19.54
CA ALA A 141 -5.09 1.97 -20.06
C ALA A 141 -5.22 1.98 -21.58
N ASP A 142 -4.56 1.05 -22.28
CA ASP A 142 -4.57 0.95 -23.74
C ASP A 142 -4.61 -0.53 -24.20
N VAL A 143 -5.37 -0.77 -25.26
CA VAL A 143 -5.59 -2.08 -25.91
C VAL A 143 -5.28 -2.05 -27.41
N THR A 144 -4.58 -1.01 -27.89
CA THR A 144 -4.25 -0.86 -29.32
C THR A 144 -3.39 -2.02 -29.84
N ASN A 145 -2.53 -2.60 -28.99
CA ASN A 145 -1.52 -3.60 -29.39
C ASN A 145 -1.80 -5.02 -28.88
N LEU A 146 -3.07 -5.38 -28.63
CA LEU A 146 -3.44 -6.72 -28.12
C LEU A 146 -3.02 -7.87 -29.05
N ALA A 147 -3.02 -7.64 -30.38
CA ALA A 147 -2.59 -8.64 -31.36
C ALA A 147 -1.10 -9.01 -31.22
N SER A 148 -0.29 -8.15 -30.61
CA SER A 148 1.10 -8.40 -30.25
C SER A 148 1.28 -8.79 -28.78
N SER A 149 0.19 -9.17 -28.10
CA SER A 149 0.16 -9.48 -26.66
C SER A 149 0.65 -8.35 -25.77
N LYS A 150 0.44 -7.09 -26.21
CA LYS A 150 0.80 -5.89 -25.47
C LYS A 150 -0.43 -5.18 -24.91
N ILE A 151 -0.29 -4.68 -23.68
CA ILE A 151 -1.27 -3.81 -23.01
C ILE A 151 -0.58 -2.54 -22.57
N GLY A 152 -1.27 -1.40 -22.63
CA GLY A 152 -0.81 -0.18 -21.99
C GLY A 152 -1.33 -0.10 -20.55
N VAL A 153 -0.50 0.41 -19.65
CA VAL A 153 -0.80 0.69 -18.25
C VAL A 153 -0.38 2.12 -17.90
N ASN A 154 -1.00 2.73 -16.89
CA ASN A 154 -0.67 4.10 -16.48
C ASN A 154 0.60 4.14 -15.63
N ARG A 155 0.89 3.05 -14.90
CA ARG A 155 1.99 2.96 -13.94
C ARG A 155 2.85 1.72 -14.20
N PRO A 156 3.66 1.72 -15.27
CA PRO A 156 4.53 0.60 -15.62
C PRO A 156 5.57 0.29 -14.53
N GLU A 157 5.91 1.25 -13.68
CA GLU A 157 6.87 1.09 -12.58
C GLU A 157 6.39 0.17 -11.44
N ARG A 158 5.13 -0.27 -11.47
CA ARG A 158 4.57 -1.25 -10.52
C ARG A 158 4.82 -2.70 -10.94
N PHE A 159 5.31 -2.91 -12.15
CA PHE A 159 5.52 -4.22 -12.73
C PHE A 159 7.00 -4.56 -12.74
N GLU A 160 7.30 -5.84 -12.49
CA GLU A 160 8.65 -6.40 -12.61
C GLU A 160 8.69 -7.44 -13.72
N LEU A 161 9.87 -7.64 -14.29
CA LEU A 161 10.08 -8.70 -15.28
C LEU A 161 9.86 -10.07 -14.65
N ASP A 162 9.29 -10.99 -15.44
CA ASP A 162 8.89 -12.34 -15.03
C ASP A 162 7.88 -12.38 -13.86
N MET A 163 7.24 -11.25 -13.53
CA MET A 163 6.13 -11.21 -12.60
C MET A 163 4.90 -11.86 -13.23
N LYS A 164 4.24 -12.74 -12.47
CA LYS A 164 2.98 -13.35 -12.88
C LYS A 164 1.83 -12.36 -12.63
N VAL A 165 1.04 -12.13 -13.65
CA VAL A 165 -0.13 -11.23 -13.63
C VAL A 165 -1.38 -11.97 -14.05
N ILE A 166 -2.50 -11.55 -13.48
CA ILE A 166 -3.84 -12.04 -13.79
C ILE A 166 -4.64 -10.83 -14.27
N LEU A 167 -5.02 -10.82 -15.54
CA LEU A 167 -6.01 -9.89 -16.06
C LEU A 167 -7.39 -10.48 -15.81
N ASP A 168 -8.27 -9.66 -15.27
CA ASP A 168 -9.64 -10.03 -14.91
C ASP A 168 -10.63 -9.29 -15.83
N PRO A 169 -10.71 -9.64 -17.13
CA PRO A 169 -11.70 -9.05 -18.00
C PRO A 169 -13.10 -9.52 -17.61
N THR A 170 -14.14 -8.82 -18.08
CA THR A 170 -15.56 -9.22 -17.90
C THR A 170 -15.89 -10.68 -18.32
N GLY A 171 -14.96 -11.36 -19.03
CA GLY A 171 -15.01 -12.79 -19.36
C GLY A 171 -14.18 -13.69 -18.43
N ALA A 172 -13.31 -14.51 -19.02
CA ALA A 172 -12.44 -15.43 -18.27
C ALA A 172 -11.08 -14.80 -17.99
N ASN A 173 -10.56 -15.03 -16.77
CA ASN A 173 -9.27 -14.49 -16.35
C ASN A 173 -8.15 -14.95 -17.28
N VAL A 174 -7.33 -14.00 -17.72
CA VAL A 174 -6.14 -14.28 -18.51
C VAL A 174 -4.94 -14.23 -17.59
N THR A 175 -4.20 -15.34 -17.49
CA THR A 175 -2.97 -15.41 -16.71
C THR A 175 -1.76 -15.39 -17.63
N GLY A 176 -0.75 -14.60 -17.27
CA GLY A 176 0.49 -14.49 -18.02
C GLY A 176 1.64 -13.96 -17.18
N TRP A 177 2.80 -13.80 -17.83
CA TRP A 177 4.03 -13.27 -17.22
C TRP A 177 4.47 -12.03 -17.99
N VAL A 178 4.97 -11.03 -17.27
CA VAL A 178 5.52 -9.81 -17.86
C VAL A 178 6.89 -10.12 -18.47
N LYS A 179 7.06 -9.90 -19.77
CA LYS A 179 8.30 -10.16 -20.52
C LYS A 179 9.09 -8.90 -20.84
N GLU A 180 8.40 -7.83 -21.21
CA GLU A 180 8.99 -6.53 -21.53
C GLU A 180 8.17 -5.43 -20.90
N ILE A 181 8.84 -4.39 -20.41
CA ILE A 181 8.23 -3.20 -19.82
C ILE A 181 8.83 -2.00 -20.53
N ASN A 182 8.01 -1.25 -21.26
CA ASN A 182 8.42 0.03 -21.82
C ASN A 182 7.98 1.15 -20.88
N ILE A 183 8.90 1.63 -20.05
CA ILE A 183 8.63 2.70 -19.07
C ILE A 183 8.19 4.01 -19.75
N ASN A 184 8.64 4.28 -20.97
CA ASN A 184 8.34 5.53 -21.67
C ASN A 184 6.94 5.54 -22.30
N THR A 185 6.48 4.40 -22.81
CA THR A 185 5.15 4.27 -23.44
C THR A 185 4.10 3.70 -22.49
N GLY A 186 4.50 3.11 -21.37
CA GLY A 186 3.60 2.40 -20.45
C GLY A 186 3.15 1.03 -20.96
N GLU A 187 3.83 0.45 -21.95
CA GLU A 187 3.42 -0.84 -22.53
C GLU A 187 4.09 -2.03 -21.84
N LEU A 188 3.29 -3.09 -21.61
CA LEU A 188 3.72 -4.37 -21.09
C LEU A 188 3.51 -5.46 -22.14
N LEU A 189 4.54 -6.28 -22.40
CA LEU A 189 4.40 -7.51 -23.18
C LEU A 189 4.10 -8.68 -22.24
N ILE A 190 2.99 -9.39 -22.46
CA ILE A 190 2.57 -10.53 -21.64
C ILE A 190 2.76 -11.85 -22.40
N VAL A 191 3.40 -12.83 -21.76
CA VAL A 191 3.68 -14.17 -22.33
C VAL A 191 2.99 -15.29 -21.54
N THR A 192 2.79 -16.45 -22.15
CA THR A 192 2.05 -17.59 -21.56
C THR A 192 2.85 -18.39 -20.53
N ALA A 193 4.17 -18.21 -20.45
CA ALA A 193 5.03 -18.93 -19.52
C ALA A 193 6.21 -18.05 -19.08
N LYS A 194 6.65 -18.22 -17.83
CA LYS A 194 7.81 -17.51 -17.26
C LYS A 194 9.04 -17.66 -18.17
N GLY A 195 9.69 -16.55 -18.51
CA GLY A 195 10.85 -16.53 -19.41
C GLY A 195 10.55 -16.84 -20.89
N GLY A 196 9.34 -17.26 -21.24
CA GLY A 196 8.95 -17.66 -22.59
C GLY A 196 8.90 -16.52 -23.61
N SER A 197 8.66 -16.87 -24.87
CA SER A 197 8.50 -15.93 -25.99
C SER A 197 7.11 -15.95 -26.62
N THR A 198 6.28 -16.96 -26.30
CA THR A 198 4.91 -17.05 -26.81
C THR A 198 4.02 -16.04 -26.11
N GLY A 199 3.50 -15.08 -26.87
CA GLY A 199 2.58 -14.06 -26.38
C GLY A 199 1.29 -14.66 -25.80
N ALA A 200 0.81 -14.11 -24.69
CA ALA A 200 -0.47 -14.49 -24.11
C ALA A 200 -1.62 -14.04 -25.03
N THR A 201 -2.68 -14.86 -25.10
CA THR A 201 -3.89 -14.48 -25.83
C THR A 201 -4.69 -13.50 -24.97
N LEU A 202 -4.75 -12.24 -25.40
CA LEU A 202 -5.41 -11.16 -24.67
C LEU A 202 -6.80 -10.82 -25.24
N THR A 203 -7.43 -11.79 -25.91
CA THR A 203 -8.76 -11.61 -26.51
C THR A 203 -9.79 -11.31 -25.43
N GLY A 204 -10.52 -10.20 -25.58
CA GLY A 204 -11.56 -9.76 -24.64
C GLY A 204 -11.07 -8.84 -23.52
N VAL A 205 -9.77 -8.55 -23.46
CA VAL A 205 -9.25 -7.50 -22.56
C VAL A 205 -9.67 -6.13 -23.09
N ALA A 206 -10.26 -5.30 -22.22
CA ALA A 206 -10.72 -3.96 -22.54
C ALA A 206 -10.04 -2.91 -21.66
N VAL A 207 -10.13 -1.63 -22.05
CA VAL A 207 -9.69 -0.51 -21.21
C VAL A 207 -10.51 -0.48 -19.92
N GLY A 208 -9.84 -0.28 -18.80
CA GLY A 208 -10.42 -0.25 -17.45
C GLY A 208 -10.41 -1.59 -16.72
N GLU A 209 -10.09 -2.69 -17.41
CA GLU A 209 -10.00 -4.01 -16.78
C GLU A 209 -8.83 -4.07 -15.80
N LEU A 210 -9.00 -4.85 -14.72
CA LEU A 210 -8.09 -4.86 -13.58
C LEU A 210 -6.94 -5.85 -13.79
N ILE A 211 -5.73 -5.45 -13.37
CA ILE A 211 -4.53 -6.28 -13.44
C ILE A 211 -4.10 -6.61 -12.02
N TYR A 212 -4.16 -7.90 -11.66
CA TYR A 212 -3.81 -8.39 -10.34
C TYR A 212 -2.45 -9.09 -10.33
N GLN A 213 -1.77 -9.01 -9.19
CA GLN A 213 -0.74 -9.97 -8.84
C GLN A 213 -1.39 -11.28 -8.36
N GLU A 214 -0.67 -12.40 -8.52
CA GLU A 214 -1.16 -13.71 -8.08
C GLU A 214 -1.63 -13.71 -6.61
N GLY A 215 -2.81 -14.28 -6.36
CA GLY A 215 -3.41 -14.35 -5.02
C GLY A 215 -4.15 -13.09 -4.56
N PHE A 216 -3.91 -11.92 -5.15
CA PHE A 216 -4.52 -10.67 -4.71
C PHE A 216 -5.98 -10.48 -5.14
N ALA A 217 -6.39 -11.07 -6.28
CA ALA A 217 -7.76 -10.98 -6.77
C ALA A 217 -8.80 -11.50 -5.75
N THR A 218 -8.45 -12.57 -5.03
CA THR A 218 -9.29 -13.20 -4.01
C THR A 218 -8.93 -12.79 -2.58
N SER A 219 -7.92 -11.93 -2.40
CA SER A 219 -7.40 -11.58 -1.08
C SER A 219 -8.37 -10.69 -0.30
N SER A 220 -8.38 -10.80 1.02
CA SER A 220 -9.22 -10.00 1.93
C SER A 220 -8.51 -8.74 2.46
N VAL A 221 -7.38 -8.32 1.87
CA VAL A 221 -6.65 -7.11 2.29
C VAL A 221 -7.56 -5.89 2.26
N SER A 222 -7.62 -5.17 3.38
CA SER A 222 -8.24 -3.86 3.47
C SER A 222 -7.31 -2.78 2.92
N ASN A 223 -7.87 -1.81 2.21
CA ASN A 223 -7.12 -0.68 1.66
C ASN A 223 -7.78 0.66 2.01
N LEU A 224 -6.97 1.71 2.10
CA LEU A 224 -7.37 3.02 2.56
C LEU A 224 -8.42 3.64 1.63
N LYS A 225 -8.19 3.59 0.31
CA LYS A 225 -9.07 4.15 -0.71
C LYS A 225 -10.49 3.58 -0.61
N ASP A 226 -10.66 2.27 -0.60
CA ASP A 226 -11.97 1.62 -0.53
C ASP A 226 -12.68 1.89 0.80
N ILE A 227 -11.94 2.00 1.91
CA ILE A 227 -12.52 2.31 3.22
C ILE A 227 -13.01 3.76 3.27
N LEU A 228 -12.24 4.71 2.74
CA LEU A 228 -12.59 6.14 2.80
C LEU A 228 -13.60 6.56 1.73
N LEU A 229 -13.59 5.94 0.54
CA LEU A 229 -14.52 6.30 -0.53
C LEU A 229 -15.96 5.87 -0.23
N PRO A 230 -16.97 6.69 -0.57
CA PRO A 230 -18.36 6.26 -0.56
C PRO A 230 -18.66 5.34 -1.75
N VAL A 231 -19.71 4.52 -1.64
CA VAL A 231 -20.16 3.61 -2.72
C VAL A 231 -20.39 4.34 -4.05
N ALA A 232 -21.01 5.52 -3.98
CA ALA A 232 -21.31 6.32 -5.16
C ALA A 232 -20.05 6.78 -5.92
N ALA A 233 -18.88 6.75 -5.28
CA ALA A 233 -17.59 7.10 -5.87
C ALA A 233 -16.69 5.87 -6.10
N GLY A 234 -17.26 4.64 -6.06
CA GLY A 234 -16.53 3.39 -6.29
C GLY A 234 -15.92 2.75 -5.04
N GLY A 235 -16.20 3.24 -3.84
CA GLY A 235 -15.75 2.63 -2.58
C GLY A 235 -16.64 1.49 -2.07
N ALA A 236 -16.24 0.84 -0.98
CA ALA A 236 -17.02 -0.24 -0.37
C ALA A 236 -18.31 0.25 0.32
N SER A 237 -19.37 -0.56 0.32
CA SER A 237 -20.64 -0.27 1.01
C SER A 237 -20.60 -0.48 2.52
N THR A 238 -19.68 -1.32 2.96
CA THR A 238 -19.45 -1.64 4.38
C THR A 238 -17.99 -1.37 4.78
N VAL A 239 -17.77 -1.07 6.05
CA VAL A 239 -16.45 -1.07 6.69
C VAL A 239 -16.48 -2.14 7.77
N TYR A 240 -15.68 -3.19 7.62
CA TYR A 240 -15.60 -4.34 8.55
C TYR A 240 -16.97 -4.92 8.91
N GLY A 241 -17.82 -5.14 7.88
CA GLY A 241 -19.17 -5.69 8.05
C GLY A 241 -20.25 -4.69 8.47
N GLN A 242 -19.90 -3.40 8.69
CA GLN A 242 -20.85 -2.36 9.10
C GLN A 242 -21.16 -1.41 7.95
N THR A 243 -22.44 -1.20 7.66
CA THR A 243 -22.87 -0.27 6.60
C THR A 243 -22.33 1.13 6.86
N LYS A 244 -21.64 1.72 5.88
CA LYS A 244 -21.04 3.06 6.03
C LYS A 244 -22.08 4.09 6.42
N THR A 245 -23.23 4.11 5.77
CA THR A 245 -24.31 5.09 5.99
C THR A 245 -25.04 4.92 7.34
N ALA A 246 -24.82 3.83 8.07
CA ALA A 246 -25.52 3.58 9.34
C ALA A 246 -25.07 4.50 10.48
N SER A 247 -23.87 5.08 10.39
CA SER A 247 -23.32 5.99 11.40
C SER A 247 -22.46 7.08 10.74
N PRO A 248 -22.46 8.33 11.26
CA PRO A 248 -21.52 9.34 10.80
C PRO A 248 -20.06 9.00 11.15
N TYR A 249 -19.83 8.10 12.10
CA TYR A 249 -18.49 7.72 12.53
C TYR A 249 -17.83 6.64 11.65
N THR A 250 -18.62 5.95 10.83
CA THR A 250 -18.16 4.91 9.89
C THR A 250 -17.87 5.48 8.49
N GLN A 251 -17.96 6.79 8.30
CA GLN A 251 -17.79 7.46 7.02
C GLN A 251 -16.68 8.48 7.08
N ALA A 252 -15.85 8.54 6.05
CA ALA A 252 -14.95 9.65 5.83
C ALA A 252 -15.65 10.78 5.05
N LEU A 253 -15.09 11.98 5.10
CA LEU A 253 -15.57 13.08 4.26
C LEU A 253 -15.09 12.85 2.81
N ALA A 254 -16.02 12.70 1.88
CA ALA A 254 -15.71 12.60 0.46
C ALA A 254 -15.88 13.95 -0.23
N ILE A 255 -14.89 14.34 -1.03
CA ILE A 255 -14.83 15.60 -1.78
C ILE A 255 -14.59 15.28 -3.24
N ASP A 256 -15.49 15.72 -4.12
CA ASP A 256 -15.31 15.57 -5.55
C ASP A 256 -14.19 16.49 -6.04
N GLY A 257 -13.18 15.89 -6.65
CA GLY A 257 -11.99 16.51 -7.18
C GLY A 257 -11.96 16.65 -8.71
N SER A 258 -13.02 16.25 -9.41
CA SER A 258 -13.10 16.30 -10.88
C SER A 258 -12.89 17.69 -11.47
N GLY A 259 -13.25 18.74 -10.73
CA GLY A 259 -13.02 20.14 -11.13
C GLY A 259 -11.64 20.70 -10.79
N MET A 260 -10.72 19.90 -10.23
CA MET A 260 -9.34 20.32 -10.05
C MET A 260 -8.60 20.34 -11.38
N SER A 261 -7.65 21.27 -11.49
CA SER A 261 -6.80 21.48 -12.64
C SER A 261 -5.43 21.96 -12.16
N THR A 262 -4.45 21.94 -13.05
CA THR A 262 -3.12 22.48 -12.79
C THR A 262 -3.14 23.95 -12.37
N SER A 263 -4.15 24.73 -12.80
CA SER A 263 -4.26 26.15 -12.49
C SER A 263 -4.94 26.48 -11.15
N ASN A 264 -5.76 25.57 -10.60
CA ASN A 264 -6.57 25.85 -9.39
C ASN A 264 -6.30 24.86 -8.23
N ILE A 265 -5.25 24.04 -8.34
CA ILE A 265 -4.93 22.97 -7.39
C ILE A 265 -4.86 23.46 -5.93
N PHE A 266 -4.21 24.59 -5.65
CA PHE A 266 -4.10 25.11 -4.28
C PHE A 266 -5.42 25.60 -3.72
N GLU A 267 -6.18 26.37 -4.50
CA GLU A 267 -7.49 26.85 -4.08
C GLU A 267 -8.39 25.68 -3.69
N LYS A 268 -8.45 24.65 -4.55
CA LYS A 268 -9.27 23.46 -4.31
C LYS A 268 -8.79 22.62 -3.13
N ILE A 269 -7.48 22.48 -2.93
CA ILE A 269 -6.93 21.79 -1.75
C ILE A 269 -7.25 22.54 -0.46
N PHE A 270 -7.11 23.87 -0.44
CA PHE A 270 -7.42 24.66 0.75
C PHE A 270 -8.92 24.77 1.03
N ASP A 271 -9.77 24.83 0.00
CA ASP A 271 -11.23 24.70 0.14
C ASP A 271 -11.60 23.33 0.75
N ALA A 272 -10.98 22.25 0.25
CA ALA A 272 -11.15 20.91 0.77
C ALA A 272 -10.65 20.82 2.23
N TYR A 273 -9.53 21.47 2.55
CA TYR A 273 -9.01 21.56 3.91
C TYR A 273 -9.96 22.31 4.85
N SER A 274 -10.55 23.43 4.41
CA SER A 274 -11.55 24.16 5.19
C SER A 274 -12.80 23.30 5.43
N LYS A 275 -13.28 22.58 4.42
CA LYS A 275 -14.42 21.65 4.57
C LYS A 275 -14.08 20.49 5.51
N TYR A 276 -12.86 19.95 5.40
CA TYR A 276 -12.34 18.95 6.33
C TYR A 276 -12.32 19.49 7.76
N ARG A 277 -11.82 20.70 8.01
CA ARG A 277 -11.81 21.31 9.35
C ARG A 277 -13.20 21.63 9.90
N GLN A 278 -14.18 21.86 9.05
CA GLN A 278 -15.57 22.11 9.46
C GLN A 278 -16.30 20.81 9.84
N LEU A 279 -16.13 19.74 9.06
CA LEU A 279 -16.92 18.52 9.18
C LEU A 279 -16.18 17.39 9.91
N ALA A 280 -14.87 17.25 9.71
CA ALA A 280 -14.07 16.32 10.48
C ALA A 280 -13.82 16.90 11.88
N LYS A 281 -14.09 16.10 12.89
CA LYS A 281 -14.02 16.51 14.31
C LYS A 281 -12.57 16.48 14.84
N VAL A 282 -11.61 16.94 14.04
CA VAL A 282 -10.16 16.79 14.28
C VAL A 282 -9.42 18.07 13.91
N GLY A 283 -8.26 18.28 14.55
CA GLY A 283 -7.29 19.33 14.21
C GLY A 283 -6.57 19.09 12.88
N ALA A 284 -5.40 19.74 12.70
CA ALA A 284 -4.64 19.70 11.46
C ALA A 284 -4.33 18.26 11.01
N GLY A 285 -4.88 17.86 9.85
CA GLY A 285 -4.56 16.60 9.18
C GLY A 285 -3.42 16.77 8.19
N GLU A 286 -2.73 15.67 7.88
CA GLU A 286 -1.72 15.63 6.82
C GLU A 286 -2.39 15.29 5.49
N LEU A 287 -1.99 15.96 4.40
CA LEU A 287 -2.43 15.62 3.06
C LEU A 287 -1.46 14.60 2.45
N TRP A 288 -1.97 13.42 2.11
CA TRP A 288 -1.24 12.40 1.38
C TRP A 288 -1.66 12.41 -0.09
N CYS A 289 -0.67 12.34 -0.98
CA CYS A 289 -0.88 12.38 -2.43
C CYS A 289 0.21 11.61 -3.19
N SER A 290 0.03 11.43 -4.49
CA SER A 290 1.08 10.93 -5.38
C SER A 290 2.09 12.01 -5.78
N PHE A 291 3.23 11.60 -6.35
CA PHE A 291 4.21 12.53 -6.91
C PHE A 291 3.67 13.37 -8.08
N LYS A 292 2.64 12.91 -8.82
CA LYS A 292 2.02 13.70 -9.88
C LYS A 292 1.39 14.98 -9.32
N HIS A 293 0.65 14.86 -8.22
CA HIS A 293 0.03 16.00 -7.55
C HIS A 293 1.09 16.91 -6.94
N LEU A 294 2.12 16.35 -6.28
CA LEU A 294 3.23 17.14 -5.76
C LEU A 294 3.96 17.93 -6.84
N GLY A 295 4.29 17.29 -7.97
CA GLY A 295 4.92 17.96 -9.11
C GLY A 295 4.09 19.12 -9.65
N THR A 296 2.76 18.95 -9.69
CA THR A 296 1.84 20.03 -10.09
C THR A 296 1.83 21.17 -9.08
N MET A 297 1.77 20.86 -7.79
CA MET A 297 1.86 21.85 -6.71
C MET A 297 3.16 22.65 -6.78
N MET A 298 4.31 21.99 -6.97
CA MET A 298 5.62 22.65 -7.06
C MET A 298 5.69 23.58 -8.28
N LYS A 299 5.25 23.12 -9.47
CA LYS A 299 5.19 23.97 -10.67
C LYS A 299 4.33 25.20 -10.45
N LYS A 300 3.17 25.05 -9.77
CA LYS A 300 2.27 26.15 -9.48
C LYS A 300 2.87 27.14 -8.46
N LEU A 301 3.60 26.66 -7.45
CA LEU A 301 4.33 27.53 -6.51
C LEU A 301 5.44 28.35 -7.18
N GLU A 302 6.11 27.78 -8.19
CA GLU A 302 7.14 28.50 -8.95
C GLU A 302 6.53 29.58 -9.85
N GLN A 303 5.41 29.27 -10.51
CA GLN A 303 4.70 30.21 -11.39
C GLN A 303 4.01 31.33 -10.61
N ASP A 304 3.32 30.99 -9.52
CA ASP A 304 2.63 31.94 -8.67
C ASP A 304 3.48 32.26 -7.44
N LYS A 305 4.27 33.33 -7.50
CA LYS A 305 4.87 33.96 -6.31
C LYS A 305 3.82 34.64 -5.39
N GLY A 306 2.60 34.12 -5.39
CA GLY A 306 1.40 34.69 -4.77
C GLY A 306 1.26 34.34 -3.29
N ALA A 307 0.02 34.11 -2.86
CA ALA A 307 -0.34 33.96 -1.44
C ALA A 307 0.11 32.63 -0.79
N TYR A 308 0.50 31.64 -1.60
CA TYR A 308 0.99 30.34 -1.12
C TYR A 308 2.51 30.29 -1.16
N LYS A 309 3.14 29.86 -0.07
CA LYS A 309 4.60 29.77 0.04
C LYS A 309 5.02 28.46 0.70
N MET A 310 6.09 27.86 0.21
CA MET A 310 6.74 26.77 0.94
C MET A 310 7.41 27.32 2.19
N VAL A 311 7.30 26.60 3.30
CA VAL A 311 8.04 26.94 4.52
C VAL A 311 9.53 26.65 4.24
N PRO A 312 10.45 27.62 4.39
CA PRO A 312 11.87 27.42 4.15
C PRO A 312 12.43 26.24 4.97
N GLY A 313 13.17 25.34 4.34
CA GLY A 313 13.75 24.16 5.00
C GLY A 313 12.75 23.05 5.37
N SER A 314 11.48 23.15 4.97
CA SER A 314 10.46 22.12 5.25
C SER A 314 10.55 20.89 4.35
N MET A 315 11.25 20.98 3.22
CA MET A 315 11.41 19.87 2.30
C MET A 315 12.29 18.79 2.93
N LYS A 316 11.68 17.64 3.23
CA LYS A 316 12.38 16.43 3.64
C LYS A 316 12.18 15.39 2.54
N VAL A 317 13.26 15.12 1.82
CA VAL A 317 13.30 14.03 0.84
C VAL A 317 13.83 12.81 1.58
N SER A 318 13.05 11.73 1.61
CA SER A 318 13.56 10.43 2.03
C SER A 318 14.42 9.84 0.91
N GLN A 319 15.48 9.13 1.26
CA GLN A 319 16.22 8.29 0.30
C GLN A 319 15.32 7.19 -0.30
N TYR A 320 14.18 6.92 0.33
CA TYR A 320 13.36 5.73 0.11
C TYR A 320 11.96 6.02 -0.46
N GLY A 321 11.80 7.08 -1.25
CA GLY A 321 10.63 7.21 -2.13
C GLY A 321 9.41 7.97 -1.59
N PHE A 322 9.56 8.77 -0.53
CA PHE A 322 8.55 9.76 -0.14
C PHE A 322 9.15 11.16 0.07
N THR A 323 8.36 12.19 -0.21
CA THR A 323 8.75 13.59 -0.02
C THR A 323 7.73 14.31 0.84
N THR A 324 8.19 14.98 1.88
CA THR A 324 7.35 15.83 2.73
C THR A 324 7.67 17.29 2.46
N ILE A 325 6.64 18.11 2.25
CA ILE A 325 6.74 19.57 2.20
C ILE A 325 5.69 20.19 3.13
N GLU A 326 5.96 21.40 3.61
CA GLU A 326 4.95 22.20 4.31
C GLU A 326 4.64 23.45 3.49
N ILE A 327 3.36 23.63 3.18
CA ILE A 327 2.86 24.76 2.42
C ILE A 327 2.09 25.68 3.37
N PHE A 328 2.46 26.95 3.39
CA PHE A 328 1.74 28.00 4.09
C PHE A 328 0.78 28.69 3.13
N GLY A 329 -0.48 28.85 3.56
CA GLY A 329 -1.49 29.60 2.83
C GLY A 329 -2.35 30.46 3.76
N PRO A 330 -3.35 31.18 3.21
CA PRO A 330 -4.23 32.07 3.97
C PRO A 330 -5.00 31.36 5.11
N GLY A 331 -5.18 30.04 5.00
CA GLY A 331 -5.88 29.21 5.98
C GLY A 331 -4.97 28.50 7.00
N GLY A 332 -3.66 28.77 7.00
CA GLY A 332 -2.67 28.12 7.87
C GLY A 332 -1.64 27.28 7.11
N SER A 333 -0.87 26.48 7.83
CA SER A 333 0.08 25.53 7.23
C SER A 333 -0.53 24.15 7.01
N LEU A 334 -0.18 23.55 5.88
CA LEU A 334 -0.57 22.20 5.49
C LEU A 334 0.68 21.37 5.20
N LYS A 335 0.85 20.28 5.94
CA LYS A 335 1.87 19.27 5.66
C LYS A 335 1.37 18.36 4.53
N VAL A 336 2.13 18.31 3.45
CA VAL A 336 1.87 17.47 2.29
C VAL A 336 2.94 16.38 2.23
N VAL A 337 2.49 15.14 2.07
CA VAL A 337 3.33 13.95 1.94
C VAL A 337 3.03 13.32 0.59
N ALA A 338 4.04 13.24 -0.27
CA ALA A 338 3.97 12.53 -1.53
C ALA A 338 4.61 11.15 -1.38
N MET A 339 3.89 10.11 -1.79
CA MET A 339 4.36 8.73 -1.79
C MET A 339 4.33 8.17 -3.22
N GLN A 340 5.31 7.33 -3.56
CA GLN A 340 5.42 6.77 -4.91
C GLN A 340 4.27 5.84 -5.23
N GLU A 341 3.81 5.10 -4.23
CA GLU A 341 2.82 4.06 -4.36
C GLU A 341 1.41 4.60 -4.58
N MET A 342 1.06 5.78 -4.05
CA MET A 342 -0.31 6.34 -4.17
C MET A 342 -0.74 6.58 -5.63
N ASP A 343 -1.99 6.22 -5.96
CA ASP A 343 -2.58 6.51 -7.27
C ASP A 343 -2.74 8.03 -7.53
N ASN A 344 -2.85 8.38 -8.81
CA ASN A 344 -3.01 9.75 -9.29
C ASN A 344 -4.46 10.25 -9.34
N ASP A 345 -5.43 9.41 -8.99
CA ASP A 345 -6.86 9.73 -9.08
C ASP A 345 -7.46 10.22 -7.76
N PHE A 346 -6.67 10.23 -6.68
CA PHE A 346 -7.13 10.69 -5.36
C PHE A 346 -6.03 11.30 -4.49
N MET A 347 -6.46 12.08 -3.50
CA MET A 347 -5.64 12.57 -2.38
C MET A 347 -6.40 12.35 -1.07
N THR A 348 -5.72 12.20 0.06
CA THR A 348 -6.38 11.97 1.35
C THR A 348 -5.86 12.88 2.45
N PHE A 349 -6.77 13.52 3.18
CA PHE A 349 -6.44 14.08 4.49
C PHE A 349 -6.59 12.99 5.53
N VAL A 350 -5.50 12.70 6.24
CA VAL A 350 -5.50 11.63 7.24
C VAL A 350 -5.13 12.14 8.61
N SER A 351 -5.66 11.43 9.60
CA SER A 351 -5.23 11.53 10.99
C SER A 351 -4.57 10.23 11.41
N MET A 352 -3.33 10.30 11.89
CA MET A 352 -2.56 9.10 12.28
C MET A 352 -3.26 8.29 13.38
N ASP A 353 -4.01 8.96 14.27
CA ASP A 353 -4.75 8.30 15.36
C ASP A 353 -6.01 7.53 14.90
N ALA A 354 -6.36 7.65 13.62
CA ALA A 354 -7.49 6.95 13.02
C ALA A 354 -7.10 5.57 12.48
N MET A 355 -5.81 5.30 12.25
CA MET A 355 -5.32 4.13 11.53
C MET A 355 -4.30 3.36 12.36
N LYS A 356 -4.33 2.04 12.23
CA LYS A 356 -3.36 1.12 12.82
C LYS A 356 -3.07 -0.02 11.85
N ILE A 357 -1.84 -0.52 11.83
CA ILE A 357 -1.52 -1.74 11.11
C ILE A 357 -1.61 -2.88 12.12
N HIS A 358 -2.53 -3.81 11.89
CA HIS A 358 -2.69 -5.00 12.72
C HIS A 358 -2.06 -6.19 12.01
N SER A 359 -1.25 -6.97 12.72
CA SER A 359 -0.58 -8.14 12.20
C SER A 359 -0.43 -9.24 13.25
N ASN A 360 -0.21 -10.47 12.81
CA ASN A 360 0.07 -11.62 13.66
C ASN A 360 1.58 -11.85 13.76
N GLY A 361 2.25 -11.12 14.65
CA GLY A 361 3.70 -11.21 14.84
C GLY A 361 4.54 -10.48 13.79
N GLY A 362 3.96 -9.50 13.07
CA GLY A 362 4.67 -8.68 12.10
C GLY A 362 5.10 -9.44 10.85
N ILE A 363 6.22 -9.00 10.27
CA ILE A 363 6.90 -9.74 9.19
C ILE A 363 7.66 -10.88 9.86
N ARG A 364 7.71 -12.08 9.28
CA ARG A 364 8.43 -13.20 9.90
C ARG A 364 8.91 -14.18 8.85
N LYS A 365 9.94 -14.96 9.18
CA LYS A 365 10.33 -16.10 8.34
C LYS A 365 9.27 -17.19 8.45
N HIS A 366 8.82 -17.72 7.32
CA HIS A 366 7.98 -18.90 7.32
C HIS A 366 8.85 -20.11 7.68
N LYS A 367 8.42 -20.86 8.71
CA LYS A 367 9.14 -22.04 9.20
C LYS A 367 8.38 -23.29 8.79
N ASP A 368 9.11 -24.31 8.35
CA ASP A 368 8.54 -25.63 8.14
C ASP A 368 8.05 -26.24 9.48
N PRO A 369 7.26 -27.33 9.45
CA PRO A 369 6.82 -28.02 10.66
C PRO A 369 7.97 -28.52 11.57
N ASN A 370 9.18 -28.63 11.03
CA ASN A 370 10.39 -29.05 11.76
C ASN A 370 11.17 -27.87 12.34
N GLY A 371 10.71 -26.62 12.12
CA GLY A 371 11.36 -25.40 12.59
C GLY A 371 12.47 -24.83 11.70
N ASN A 372 12.70 -25.42 10.52
CA ASN A 372 13.67 -24.91 9.53
C ASN A 372 13.08 -23.71 8.78
N ALA A 373 13.90 -22.67 8.56
CA ALA A 373 13.50 -21.45 7.87
C ALA A 373 13.85 -21.45 6.37
N PHE A 374 14.21 -22.61 5.81
CA PHE A 374 14.51 -22.79 4.40
C PHE A 374 14.13 -24.20 3.95
N TYR A 375 13.81 -24.34 2.67
CA TYR A 375 13.63 -25.64 2.03
C TYR A 375 14.69 -25.85 0.95
N THR A 376 15.14 -27.10 0.83
CA THR A 376 16.10 -27.52 -0.20
C THR A 376 15.38 -28.22 -1.33
N VAL A 377 15.57 -27.73 -2.54
CA VAL A 377 15.10 -28.37 -3.76
C VAL A 377 16.31 -28.87 -4.53
N ARG A 378 16.31 -30.14 -4.94
CA ARG A 378 17.35 -30.67 -5.81
C ARG A 378 17.18 -30.07 -7.20
N ASP A 379 18.25 -29.52 -7.74
CA ASP A 379 18.28 -28.93 -9.08
C ASP A 379 19.32 -29.66 -9.94
N GLU A 380 18.96 -29.94 -11.19
CA GLU A 380 19.82 -30.70 -12.10
C GLU A 380 21.09 -29.94 -12.52
N ASN A 381 21.05 -28.60 -12.50
CA ASN A 381 22.12 -27.74 -12.99
C ASN A 381 22.95 -27.10 -11.85
N ASP A 382 22.35 -26.90 -10.67
CA ASP A 382 22.96 -26.22 -9.53
C ASP A 382 23.09 -27.05 -8.24
N ASN A 383 22.91 -28.39 -8.34
CA ASN A 383 22.84 -29.36 -7.24
C ASN A 383 21.65 -29.13 -6.29
N TYR A 384 21.66 -28.03 -5.54
CA TYR A 384 20.62 -27.66 -4.60
C TYR A 384 20.25 -26.18 -4.75
N LYS A 385 18.97 -25.89 -4.57
CA LYS A 385 18.42 -24.54 -4.38
C LYS A 385 17.91 -24.44 -2.95
N TYR A 386 18.28 -23.38 -2.26
CA TYR A 386 17.75 -23.05 -0.95
C TYR A 386 16.73 -21.95 -1.12
N VAL A 387 15.54 -22.15 -0.61
CA VAL A 387 14.50 -21.13 -0.69
C VAL A 387 14.08 -20.70 0.69
N VAL A 388 14.06 -19.39 0.90
CA VAL A 388 13.70 -18.73 2.15
C VAL A 388 12.43 -17.94 1.91
N ASP A 389 11.42 -18.20 2.73
CA ASP A 389 10.14 -17.53 2.64
C ASP A 389 9.99 -16.51 3.79
N LEU A 390 9.55 -15.30 3.43
CA LEU A 390 9.08 -14.26 4.33
C LEU A 390 7.55 -14.21 4.24
N MET A 391 6.90 -14.10 5.39
CA MET A 391 5.46 -14.06 5.54
C MET A 391 5.08 -12.80 6.28
N TYR A 392 4.03 -12.13 5.82
CA TYR A 392 3.34 -11.09 6.55
C TYR A 392 1.85 -11.41 6.62
N GLU A 393 1.33 -11.50 7.84
CA GLU A 393 -0.10 -11.70 8.09
C GLU A 393 -0.66 -10.45 8.76
N GLY A 394 -1.38 -9.63 8.01
CA GLY A 394 -1.90 -8.39 8.56
C GLY A 394 -2.58 -7.47 7.55
N THR A 395 -3.13 -6.37 8.07
CA THR A 395 -3.81 -5.39 7.25
C THR A 395 -3.86 -4.02 7.93
N ILE A 396 -4.07 -2.98 7.13
CA ILE A 396 -4.36 -1.65 7.64
C ILE A 396 -5.82 -1.58 8.12
N VAL A 397 -6.00 -1.04 9.33
CA VAL A 397 -7.31 -0.87 9.97
C VAL A 397 -7.57 0.59 10.24
N VAL A 398 -8.64 1.12 9.67
CA VAL A 398 -9.11 2.50 9.88
C VAL A 398 -10.26 2.46 10.89
N SER A 399 -9.91 2.62 12.16
CA SER A 399 -10.87 2.60 13.28
C SER A 399 -11.74 3.86 13.38
N LYS A 400 -11.27 4.99 12.83
CA LYS A 400 -11.97 6.28 12.89
C LYS A 400 -12.08 6.97 11.53
N PRO A 401 -12.78 6.41 10.53
CA PRO A 401 -12.88 7.00 9.19
C PRO A 401 -13.38 8.45 9.18
N TYR A 402 -14.27 8.82 10.12
CA TYR A 402 -14.81 10.19 10.28
C TYR A 402 -13.78 11.27 10.60
N LYS A 403 -12.56 10.87 10.92
CA LYS A 403 -11.42 11.75 11.15
C LYS A 403 -10.62 12.02 9.87
N CYS A 404 -10.97 11.38 8.76
CA CYS A 404 -10.26 11.47 7.50
C CYS A 404 -11.14 12.10 6.42
N ALA A 405 -10.52 12.59 5.36
CA ALA A 405 -11.18 12.98 4.13
C ALA A 405 -10.45 12.45 2.91
N ILE A 406 -11.20 12.25 1.83
CA ILE A 406 -10.67 11.82 0.53
C ILE A 406 -11.18 12.75 -0.55
N ILE A 407 -10.26 13.25 -1.37
CA ILE A 407 -10.54 13.98 -2.59
C ILE A 407 -10.38 13.00 -3.75
N TYR A 408 -11.42 12.77 -4.54
CA TYR A 408 -11.46 11.70 -5.55
C TYR A 408 -11.80 12.22 -6.95
N GLY A 409 -11.54 11.41 -7.98
CA GLY A 409 -11.90 11.74 -9.37
C GLY A 409 -10.97 12.76 -10.02
N ILE A 410 -9.71 12.81 -9.59
CA ILE A 410 -8.71 13.77 -10.09
C ILE A 410 -8.14 13.28 -11.42
N THR A 411 -8.11 14.13 -12.45
CA THR A 411 -7.75 13.70 -13.83
C THR A 411 -6.69 14.52 -14.56
N TYR A 412 -6.45 15.77 -14.15
CA TYR A 412 -5.60 16.74 -14.88
C TYR A 412 -4.12 16.37 -14.99
#